data_AF-A0A535VTK0-F1
#
_entry.id   AF-A0A535VTK0-F1
#
_cell.length_a   1.000
_cell.length_b   1.000
_cell.length_c   1.000
_cell.angle_alpha   90.00
_cell.angle_beta   90.00
_cell.angle_gamma   90.00
#
_symmetry.space_group_name_H-M   'P 1'
#
loop_
_entity.id
_entity.type
_entity.pdbx_description
1 polymer ?
#
loop_
_entity_poly.entity_id
_entity_poly.type
_entity_poly.pdbx_seq_one_letter_code
_entity_poly.pdbx_strand_id
1 'polypeptide(L)'
;MNRLTRTFARQVQVDLLGLDDADLFQTIHLWVNGGPYDDASEETRFALGYTPIEDDPHTHTNNTFSEIAIVREMRWLAPTPQQLRVKLTEMSMQLFVQLILPLAYQSLHKDHPEWAEGATFNAHLANYLRSIGMKR
;
A
#
# COMPACT_ATOMS: atom_id res chain seq x y z
N MET A 1 -3.05 15.61 14.92
CA MET A 1 -3.95 15.56 13.74
C MET A 1 -5.20 16.39 14.03
N ASN A 2 -5.58 17.32 13.15
CA ASN A 2 -6.79 18.13 13.36
C ASN A 2 -8.06 17.29 13.06
N ARG A 3 -9.23 17.77 13.51
CA ARG A 3 -10.51 17.04 13.38
C ARG A 3 -10.87 16.74 11.93
N LEU A 4 -10.58 17.67 11.01
CA LEU A 4 -10.89 17.54 9.58
C LEU A 4 -10.06 16.45 8.91
N THR A 5 -8.75 16.41 9.14
CA THR A 5 -7.86 15.37 8.63
C THR A 5 -8.33 13.99 9.09
N ARG A 6 -8.77 13.86 10.35
CA ARG A 6 -9.31 12.59 10.87
C ARG A 6 -10.62 12.18 10.19
N THR A 7 -11.52 13.13 9.92
CA THR A 7 -12.78 12.87 9.23
C THR A 7 -12.51 12.40 7.80
N PHE A 8 -11.65 13.08 7.05
CA PHE A 8 -11.31 12.65 5.69
C PHE A 8 -10.54 11.32 5.68
N ALA A 9 -9.63 11.09 6.63
CA ALA A 9 -8.95 9.80 6.75
C ALA A 9 -9.94 8.64 6.95
N ARG A 10 -10.97 8.85 7.80
CA ARG A 10 -12.05 7.87 7.95
C ARG A 10 -12.84 7.67 6.66
N GLN A 11 -13.13 8.75 5.95
CA GLN A 11 -13.83 8.68 4.67
C GLN A 11 -13.02 7.89 3.64
N VAL A 12 -11.70 8.09 3.57
CA VAL A 12 -10.80 7.29 2.74
C VAL A 12 -10.90 5.81 3.10
N GLN A 13 -10.86 5.46 4.40
CA GLN A 13 -10.98 4.06 4.82
C GLN A 13 -12.32 3.43 4.38
N VAL A 14 -13.42 4.17 4.53
CA VAL A 14 -14.75 3.73 4.10
C VAL A 14 -14.82 3.58 2.58
N ASP A 15 -14.36 4.58 1.83
CA ASP A 15 -14.40 4.57 0.37
C ASP A 15 -13.50 3.46 -0.20
N LEU A 16 -12.34 3.22 0.42
CA LEU A 16 -11.42 2.14 0.05
C LEU A 16 -12.07 0.76 0.29
N LEU A 17 -12.67 0.54 1.46
CA LEU A 17 -13.39 -0.71 1.77
C LEU A 17 -14.69 -0.85 0.97
N GLY A 18 -15.19 0.23 0.37
CA GLY A 18 -16.35 0.21 -0.52
C GLY A 18 -16.06 -0.34 -1.93
N LEU A 19 -14.79 -0.42 -2.33
CA LEU A 19 -14.38 -1.11 -3.55
C LEU A 19 -14.67 -2.60 -3.43
N ASP A 20 -14.88 -3.31 -4.54
CA ASP A 20 -14.86 -4.78 -4.54
C ASP A 20 -13.45 -5.33 -4.31
N ASP A 21 -13.35 -6.64 -4.10
CA ASP A 21 -12.11 -7.31 -3.77
C ASP A 21 -11.00 -7.11 -4.81
N ALA A 22 -11.34 -7.13 -6.10
CA ALA A 22 -10.34 -7.00 -7.16
C ALA A 22 -9.80 -5.57 -7.25
N ASP A 23 -10.69 -4.57 -7.22
CA ASP A 23 -10.29 -3.16 -7.29
C ASP A 23 -9.56 -2.72 -6.01
N LEU A 24 -9.99 -3.21 -4.84
CA LEU A 24 -9.31 -3.01 -3.56
C LEU A 24 -7.89 -3.58 -3.62
N PHE A 25 -7.75 -4.84 -4.04
CA PHE A 25 -6.45 -5.49 -4.15
C PHE A 25 -5.53 -4.76 -5.10
N GLN A 26 -6.00 -4.45 -6.31
CA GLN A 26 -5.18 -3.77 -7.30
C GLN A 26 -4.75 -2.38 -6.84
N THR A 27 -5.66 -1.62 -6.20
CA THR A 27 -5.35 -0.29 -5.65
C THR A 27 -4.24 -0.37 -4.60
N ILE A 28 -4.36 -1.25 -3.61
CA ILE A 28 -3.33 -1.42 -2.58
C ILE A 28 -2.03 -1.96 -3.17
N HIS A 29 -2.10 -2.92 -4.09
CA HIS A 29 -0.92 -3.53 -4.69
C HIS A 29 -0.13 -2.52 -5.52
N LEU A 30 -0.81 -1.61 -6.23
CA LEU A 30 -0.19 -0.48 -6.90
C LEU A 30 0.46 0.48 -5.90
N TRP A 31 -0.16 0.72 -4.75
CA TRP A 31 0.45 1.57 -3.73
C TRP A 31 1.69 0.94 -3.10
N VAL A 32 1.67 -0.39 -2.88
CA VAL A 32 2.81 -1.14 -2.35
C VAL A 32 4.01 -1.17 -3.30
N ASN A 33 3.77 -1.21 -4.62
CA ASN A 33 4.81 -1.37 -5.65
C ASN A 33 5.10 -0.12 -6.49
N GLY A 34 4.32 0.96 -6.34
CA GLY A 34 4.37 2.15 -7.22
C GLY A 34 5.40 3.21 -6.82
N GLY A 35 6.28 2.91 -5.87
CA GLY A 35 7.34 3.80 -5.40
C GLY A 35 8.65 3.60 -6.18
N PRO A 36 9.18 4.60 -6.91
CA PRO A 36 10.48 4.53 -7.58
C PRO A 36 11.67 4.69 -6.62
N TYR A 37 11.42 4.96 -5.32
CA TYR A 37 12.48 5.18 -4.33
C TYR A 37 12.24 4.54 -2.97
N ASP A 38 11.00 4.16 -2.64
CA ASP A 38 10.67 3.50 -1.38
C ASP A 38 9.57 2.48 -1.65
N ASP A 39 9.99 1.23 -1.74
CA ASP A 39 9.10 0.09 -1.53
C ASP A 39 8.38 0.26 -0.19
N ALA A 40 7.13 -0.19 -0.10
CA ALA A 40 6.41 -0.20 1.17
C ALA A 40 7.28 -0.87 2.26
N SER A 41 7.33 -0.24 3.45
CA SER A 41 8.09 -0.80 4.57
C SER A 41 7.64 -2.23 4.89
N GLU A 42 8.54 -3.06 5.40
CA GLU A 42 8.21 -4.44 5.80
C GLU A 42 7.03 -4.46 6.78
N GLU A 43 6.99 -3.52 7.72
CA GLU A 43 5.87 -3.32 8.66
C GLU A 43 4.54 -3.14 7.91
N THR A 44 4.52 -2.29 6.88
CA THR A 44 3.31 -2.05 6.06
C THR A 44 2.92 -3.30 5.30
N ARG A 45 3.89 -4.00 4.71
CA ARG A 45 3.69 -5.26 3.98
C ARG A 45 3.09 -6.33 4.89
N PHE A 46 3.67 -6.56 6.07
CA PHE A 46 3.14 -7.49 7.06
C PHE A 46 1.75 -7.11 7.56
N ALA A 47 1.49 -5.83 7.84
CA ALA A 47 0.19 -5.35 8.27
C ALA A 47 -0.90 -5.60 7.21
N LEU A 48 -0.53 -5.54 5.93
CA LEU A 48 -1.40 -5.85 4.79
C LEU A 48 -1.51 -7.36 4.49
N GLY A 49 -0.73 -8.21 5.18
CA GLY A 49 -0.76 -9.66 5.01
C GLY A 49 0.16 -10.19 3.91
N TYR A 50 1.11 -9.38 3.42
CA TYR A 50 2.17 -9.88 2.55
C TYR A 50 3.12 -10.75 3.36
N THR A 51 3.60 -11.82 2.76
CA THR A 51 4.55 -12.75 3.38
C THR A 51 5.87 -12.73 2.61
N PRO A 52 7.02 -12.64 3.29
CA PRO A 52 8.30 -12.71 2.61
C PRO A 52 8.51 -14.11 2.01
N ILE A 53 9.10 -14.15 0.83
CA ILE A 53 9.62 -15.38 0.23
C ILE A 53 11.04 -15.54 0.75
N GLU A 54 11.25 -16.54 1.60
CA GLU A 54 12.60 -16.96 1.93
C GLU A 54 13.20 -17.59 0.67
N ASP A 55 14.12 -16.87 0.02
CA ASP A 55 14.92 -17.45 -1.04
C ASP A 55 15.86 -18.47 -0.38
N ASP A 56 15.60 -19.76 -0.60
CA ASP A 56 16.40 -20.86 -0.07
C ASP A 56 17.86 -20.65 -0.49
N PRO A 57 18.82 -20.49 0.45
CA PRO A 57 20.21 -20.23 0.09
C PRO A 57 20.88 -21.41 -0.64
N HIS A 58 20.22 -22.57 -0.81
CA HIS A 58 20.82 -23.78 -1.35
C HIS A 58 20.77 -23.91 -2.88
N THR A 59 20.18 -22.96 -3.62
CA THR A 59 20.19 -22.98 -5.09
C THR A 59 21.32 -22.20 -5.76
N HIS A 60 22.25 -21.61 -4.99
CA HIS A 60 23.46 -21.01 -5.56
C HIS A 60 24.58 -22.04 -5.71
N THR A 61 24.39 -23.02 -6.60
CA THR A 61 25.51 -23.78 -7.15
C THR A 61 26.29 -22.89 -8.12
N ASN A 62 27.44 -22.42 -7.63
CA ASN A 62 28.66 -22.08 -8.37
C ASN A 62 28.49 -21.33 -9.71
N ASN A 63 28.60 -20.00 -9.66
CA ASN A 63 29.44 -19.31 -10.62
C ASN A 63 29.99 -17.99 -10.07
N THR A 64 31.20 -18.07 -9.52
CA THR A 64 32.38 -17.30 -9.92
C THR A 64 32.18 -15.80 -10.23
N PHE A 65 32.70 -14.96 -9.32
CA PHE A 65 33.00 -13.52 -9.43
C PHE A 65 31.84 -12.54 -9.63
N SER A 66 31.40 -11.89 -8.55
CA SER A 66 31.57 -10.44 -8.40
C SER A 66 31.18 -10.00 -6.98
N GLU A 67 32.08 -9.26 -6.35
CA GLU A 67 31.87 -8.53 -5.10
C GLU A 67 30.98 -7.32 -5.40
N ILE A 68 29.69 -7.58 -5.59
CA ILE A 68 28.63 -6.58 -5.56
C ILE A 68 27.77 -7.00 -4.38
N ALA A 69 27.60 -6.11 -3.40
CA ALA A 69 26.60 -6.31 -2.36
C ALA A 69 25.24 -6.46 -3.06
N ILE A 70 24.85 -7.70 -3.34
CA ILE A 70 23.51 -8.04 -3.80
C ILE A 70 22.65 -7.71 -2.58
N VAL A 71 22.11 -6.49 -2.56
CA VAL A 71 20.94 -6.17 -1.75
C VAL A 71 19.93 -7.21 -2.19
N ARG A 72 19.77 -8.25 -1.38
CA ARG A 72 18.85 -9.35 -1.62
C ARG A 72 17.48 -8.70 -1.52
N GLU A 73 16.94 -8.23 -2.65
CA GLU A 73 15.59 -7.67 -2.71
C GLU A 73 14.65 -8.76 -2.19
N MET A 74 14.18 -8.57 -0.96
CA MET A 74 13.29 -9.52 -0.31
C MET A 74 12.01 -9.54 -1.14
N ARG A 75 11.72 -10.68 -1.78
CA ARG A 75 10.50 -10.85 -2.57
C ARG A 75 9.33 -11.10 -1.63
N TRP A 76 8.17 -10.53 -1.96
CA TRP A 76 6.97 -10.64 -1.13
C TRP A 76 5.84 -11.31 -1.92
N LEU A 77 5.15 -12.27 -1.29
CA LEU A 77 3.90 -12.82 -1.79
C LEU A 77 2.75 -11.92 -1.35
N ALA A 78 1.93 -11.52 -2.31
CA ALA A 78 0.72 -10.76 -2.04
C ALA A 78 -0.35 -11.65 -1.38
N PRO A 79 -1.14 -11.09 -0.45
CA PRO A 79 -2.29 -11.79 0.12
C PRO A 79 -3.37 -12.02 -0.95
N THR A 80 -4.29 -12.94 -0.69
CA THR A 80 -5.52 -13.00 -1.52
C THR A 80 -6.36 -11.72 -1.30
N PRO A 81 -7.15 -11.29 -2.30
CA PRO A 81 -8.02 -10.12 -2.18
C PRO A 81 -8.93 -10.13 -0.94
N GLN A 82 -9.46 -11.30 -0.58
CA GLN A 82 -10.30 -11.48 0.60
C GLN A 82 -9.52 -11.33 1.90
N GLN A 83 -8.33 -11.92 2.00
CA GLN A 83 -7.45 -11.75 3.17
C GLN A 83 -7.07 -10.29 3.38
N LEU A 84 -6.74 -9.58 2.29
CA LEU A 84 -6.43 -8.16 2.33
C LEU A 84 -7.62 -7.34 2.86
N ARG A 85 -8.84 -7.59 2.37
CA ARG A 85 -10.04 -6.92 2.89
C ARG A 85 -10.21 -7.15 4.38
N VAL A 86 -10.07 -8.40 4.85
CA VAL A 86 -10.18 -8.73 6.27
C VAL A 86 -9.16 -7.93 7.09
N LYS A 87 -7.90 -7.90 6.65
CA LYS A 87 -6.83 -7.12 7.32
C LYS A 87 -7.15 -5.63 7.38
N LEU A 88 -7.61 -5.03 6.29
CA LEU A 88 -7.97 -3.60 6.26
C LEU A 88 -9.22 -3.27 7.08
N THR A 89 -10.15 -4.23 7.20
CA THR A 89 -11.36 -4.09 8.03
C THR A 89 -11.03 -4.15 9.52
N GLU A 90 -10.11 -5.04 9.91
CA GLU A 90 -9.61 -5.17 11.28
C GLU A 90 -8.63 -4.05 11.68
N MET A 91 -8.04 -3.37 10.69
CA MET A 91 -7.06 -2.31 10.91
C MET A 91 -7.67 -1.11 11.63
N SER A 92 -7.07 -0.75 12.76
CA SER A 92 -7.47 0.45 13.49
C SER A 92 -7.26 1.71 12.66
N MET A 93 -8.08 2.73 12.89
CA MET A 93 -7.92 4.05 12.25
C MET A 93 -6.52 4.64 12.46
N GLN A 94 -5.88 4.34 13.59
CA GLN A 94 -4.52 4.82 13.88
C GLN A 94 -3.49 4.17 12.95
N LEU A 95 -3.52 2.84 12.83
CA LEU A 95 -2.65 2.10 11.91
C LEU A 95 -2.93 2.49 10.46
N PHE A 96 -4.20 2.68 10.11
CA PHE A 96 -4.59 3.13 8.78
C PHE A 96 -3.95 4.47 8.40
N VAL A 97 -3.98 5.45 9.31
CA VAL A 97 -3.34 6.76 9.09
C VAL A 97 -1.82 6.68 9.06
N GLN A 98 -1.22 5.75 9.80
CA GLN A 98 0.23 5.60 9.89
C GLN A 98 0.83 4.82 8.72
N LEU A 99 0.11 3.84 8.18
CA LEU A 99 0.63 2.90 7.19
C LEU A 99 0.02 3.16 5.80
N ILE A 100 -1.31 3.28 5.71
CA ILE A 100 -2.00 3.29 4.42
C ILE A 100 -2.00 4.67 3.77
N LEU A 101 -2.27 5.75 4.53
CA LEU A 101 -2.29 7.09 3.96
C LEU A 101 -0.92 7.55 3.44
N PRO A 102 0.20 7.34 4.15
CA PRO A 102 1.52 7.68 3.62
C PRO A 102 1.87 6.86 2.39
N LEU A 103 1.50 5.57 2.39
CA LEU A 103 1.71 4.69 1.24
C LEU A 103 0.95 5.19 0.00
N ALA A 104 -0.33 5.54 0.15
CA ALA A 104 -1.14 6.12 -0.92
C ALA A 104 -0.55 7.45 -1.40
N TYR A 105 -0.06 8.29 -0.48
CA TYR A 105 0.59 9.56 -0.81
C TYR A 105 1.85 9.35 -1.65
N GLN A 106 2.77 8.49 -1.21
CA GLN A 106 4.02 8.19 -1.93
C GLN A 106 3.77 7.61 -3.32
N SER A 107 2.72 6.80 -3.47
CA SER A 107 2.33 6.23 -4.75
C SER A 107 1.75 7.29 -5.68
N LEU A 108 0.73 8.03 -5.23
CA LEU A 108 -0.09 8.90 -6.08
C LEU A 108 0.48 10.32 -6.28
N HIS A 109 1.35 10.80 -5.38
CA HIS A 109 1.80 12.19 -5.43
C HIS A 109 2.67 12.53 -6.66
N LYS A 110 3.18 11.52 -7.38
CA LYS A 110 3.91 11.74 -8.64
C LYS A 110 2.98 12.10 -9.79
N ASP A 111 1.84 11.43 -9.84
CA ASP A 111 0.82 11.67 -10.86
C ASP A 111 -0.09 12.84 -10.47
N HIS A 112 -0.19 13.12 -9.17
CA HIS A 112 -1.02 14.17 -8.59
C HIS A 112 -0.26 15.06 -7.60
N PRO A 113 0.78 15.79 -8.06
CA PRO A 113 1.54 16.71 -7.19
C PRO A 113 0.67 17.85 -6.65
N GLU A 114 -0.45 18.16 -7.30
CA GLU A 114 -1.42 19.15 -6.86
C GLU A 114 -2.23 18.72 -5.63
N TRP A 115 -2.22 17.43 -5.26
CA TRP A 115 -2.89 16.93 -4.06
C TRP A 115 -2.01 17.17 -2.83
N ALA A 116 -2.02 18.42 -2.36
CA ALA A 116 -1.27 18.86 -1.19
C ALA A 116 -1.52 17.99 0.07
N GLU A 117 -0.54 17.93 0.98
CA GLU A 117 -0.54 17.04 2.14
C GLU A 117 -1.75 17.15 3.08
N GLY A 118 -1.93 16.11 3.90
CA GLY A 118 -2.86 16.11 5.03
C GLY A 118 -4.33 16.04 4.60
N ALA A 119 -5.14 17.01 5.05
CA ALA A 119 -6.59 16.96 4.84
C ALA A 119 -6.97 17.08 3.35
N THR A 120 -6.22 17.87 2.58
CA THR A 120 -6.45 18.08 1.14
C THR A 120 -6.22 16.77 0.38
N PHE A 121 -5.07 16.14 0.57
CA PHE A 121 -4.77 14.83 0.01
C PHE A 121 -5.85 13.80 0.37
N ASN A 122 -6.23 13.69 1.64
CA ASN A 122 -7.26 12.73 2.06
C ASN A 122 -8.61 12.98 1.37
N ALA A 123 -8.99 14.24 1.15
CA ALA A 123 -10.23 14.57 0.45
C ALA A 123 -10.18 14.18 -1.04
N HIS A 124 -9.06 14.46 -1.72
CA HIS A 124 -8.86 14.05 -3.11
C HIS A 124 -8.83 12.53 -3.25
N LEU A 125 -8.11 11.84 -2.37
CA LEU A 125 -8.02 10.39 -2.35
C LEU A 125 -9.40 9.74 -2.17
N ALA A 126 -10.22 10.26 -1.25
CA ALA A 126 -11.58 9.76 -1.04
C ALA A 126 -12.44 9.88 -2.32
N ASN A 127 -12.36 11.01 -3.03
CA ASN A 127 -13.05 11.21 -4.30
C ASN A 127 -12.52 10.29 -5.40
N TYR A 128 -11.20 10.11 -5.47
CA TYR A 128 -10.56 9.19 -6.41
C TYR A 128 -11.04 7.75 -6.24
N LEU A 129 -11.08 7.25 -4.99
CA LEU A 129 -11.56 5.91 -4.67
C LEU A 129 -13.03 5.73 -5.06
N ARG A 130 -13.90 6.71 -4.79
CA ARG A 130 -15.30 6.65 -5.26
C ARG A 130 -15.40 6.59 -6.78
N SER A 131 -14.53 7.32 -7.50
CA SER A 131 -14.52 7.29 -8.95
C SER A 131 -14.12 5.92 -9.52
N ILE A 132 -13.29 5.15 -8.81
CA ILE A 132 -12.95 3.77 -9.17
C ILE A 132 -14.18 2.88 -9.00
N GLY A 133 -14.82 2.92 -7.83
CA GLY A 133 -16.01 2.12 -7.53
C GLY A 133 -17.23 2.42 -8.43
N MET A 134 -17.30 3.62 -9.00
CA MET A 134 -18.38 4.02 -9.93
C MET A 134 -18.15 3.62 -11.40
N LYS A 135 -16.95 3.17 -11.78
CA LYS A 135 -16.64 2.79 -13.18
C LYS A 135 -17.18 1.40 -13.57
N ARG A 136 -18.06 0.83 -12.76
CA ARG A 136 -18.68 -0.49 -12.95
C ARG A 136 -20.18 -0.37 -13.16
#